data_AF-A0A7W0YXW8-F1
#
_entry.id   AF-A0A7W0YXW8-F1
#
_cell.length_a   1.000
_cell.length_b   1.000
_cell.length_c   1.000
_cell.angle_alpha   90.00
_cell.angle_beta   90.00
_cell.angle_gamma   90.00
#
_symmetry.space_group_name_H-M   'P 1'
#
loop_
_entity.id
_entity.type
_entity.pdbx_description
1 polymer ?
#
loop_
_entity_poly.entity_id
_entity_poly.type
_entity_poly.pdbx_seq_one_letter_code
_entity_poly.pdbx_strand_id
1 'polypeptide(L)'
;MSGSSPVPFGAEDGPVTGGSAEAVDPAARPFRRSFTAAYRAKVVAEYEAAPHGSKAAVLRREGLYQSQIREWTRARNAVTRGASVPRRPHRASGAGKDDPARLRAENQRLARELAKSQAVVEIMGKLQGLLEHISESTDTPPSSRKR
;
A
#
# COMPACT_ATOMS: atom_id res chain seq x y z
N MET A 1 -21.90 3.36 75.12
CA MET A 1 -22.85 3.21 73.99
C MET A 1 -22.01 2.85 72.79
N SER A 2 -21.74 1.55 72.64
CA SER A 2 -22.35 0.65 71.64
C SER A 2 -21.77 0.91 70.25
N GLY A 3 -21.17 -0.04 69.55
CA GLY A 3 -21.10 -1.48 69.77
C GLY A 3 -20.81 -2.12 68.42
N SER A 4 -19.82 -3.00 68.38
CA SER A 4 -19.62 -3.97 67.32
C SER A 4 -20.85 -4.88 67.19
N SER A 5 -21.32 -5.15 65.98
CA SER A 5 -21.61 -6.52 65.55
C SER A 5 -21.94 -6.63 64.05
N PRO A 6 -21.47 -7.70 63.39
CA PRO A 6 -21.81 -8.08 62.03
C PRO A 6 -23.10 -8.90 62.00
N VAL A 7 -23.69 -9.09 60.82
CA VAL A 7 -24.69 -10.14 60.59
C VAL A 7 -24.28 -10.98 59.38
N PRO A 8 -24.15 -12.31 59.54
CA PRO A 8 -23.92 -13.26 58.46
C PRO A 8 -25.26 -13.70 57.85
N PHE A 9 -25.30 -14.06 56.57
CA PHE A 9 -26.26 -14.99 55.92
C PHE A 9 -26.02 -14.91 54.40
N GLY A 10 -25.84 -15.97 53.62
CA GLY A 10 -25.76 -17.40 53.86
C GLY A 10 -25.14 -18.01 52.59
N ALA A 11 -24.38 -19.08 52.77
CA ALA A 11 -23.97 -19.92 51.67
C ALA A 11 -25.17 -20.78 51.28
N GLU A 12 -25.63 -20.64 50.03
CA GLU A 12 -26.45 -21.64 49.38
C GLU A 12 -25.79 -22.01 48.05
N ASP A 13 -24.89 -23.00 48.15
CA ASP A 13 -24.63 -23.92 47.05
C ASP A 13 -25.91 -24.72 46.80
N GLY A 14 -26.49 -24.58 45.61
CA GLY A 14 -27.61 -25.37 45.11
C GLY A 14 -27.55 -25.47 43.57
N PRO A 15 -27.90 -26.63 42.98
CA PRO A 15 -27.18 -27.20 41.85
C PRO A 15 -27.66 -26.76 40.46
N VAL A 16 -26.71 -26.86 39.53
CA VAL A 16 -26.80 -26.88 38.06
C VAL A 16 -28.19 -27.20 37.46
N THR A 17 -28.72 -26.25 36.68
CA THR A 17 -29.58 -26.55 35.54
C THR A 17 -28.89 -26.07 34.28
N GLY A 18 -28.41 -27.04 33.49
CA GLY A 18 -27.93 -26.79 32.15
C GLY A 18 -29.07 -26.32 31.24
N GLY A 19 -28.75 -25.42 30.31
CA GLY A 19 -29.69 -24.99 29.30
C GLY A 19 -29.23 -23.74 28.57
N SER A 20 -28.57 -23.98 27.44
CA SER A 20 -28.28 -23.02 26.38
C SER A 20 -27.24 -21.95 26.68
N ALA A 21 -26.02 -22.23 26.22
CA ALA A 21 -25.15 -21.21 25.67
C ALA A 21 -25.90 -20.51 24.52
N GLU A 22 -26.73 -19.53 24.87
CA GLU A 22 -27.28 -18.58 23.92
C GLU A 22 -26.08 -17.76 23.45
N ALA A 23 -25.61 -18.08 22.24
CA ALA A 23 -24.58 -17.34 21.56
C ALA A 23 -24.94 -15.85 21.62
N VAL A 24 -24.19 -15.09 22.43
CA VAL A 24 -24.25 -13.64 22.45
C VAL A 24 -24.13 -13.19 21.01
N ASP A 25 -25.21 -12.63 20.47
CA ASP A 25 -25.23 -12.00 19.16
C ASP A 25 -24.04 -11.03 19.10
N PRO A 26 -23.04 -11.26 18.21
CA PRO A 26 -21.88 -10.38 18.15
C PRO A 26 -22.38 -9.01 17.73
N ALA A 27 -22.50 -8.11 18.72
CA ALA A 27 -23.00 -6.75 18.58
C ALA A 27 -22.63 -6.15 17.21
N ALA A 28 -23.65 -5.68 16.49
CA ALA A 28 -23.54 -5.19 15.12
C ALA A 28 -22.27 -4.34 14.95
N ARG A 29 -21.38 -4.78 14.04
CA ARG A 29 -20.09 -4.13 13.83
C ARG A 29 -20.28 -2.63 13.59
N PRO A 30 -19.56 -1.75 14.32
CA PRO A 30 -19.73 -0.32 14.19
C PRO A 30 -19.43 0.13 12.75
N PHE A 31 -20.48 0.56 12.04
CA PHE A 31 -20.35 1.05 10.67
C PHE A 31 -19.83 2.49 10.69
N ARG A 32 -18.62 2.69 10.17
CA ARG A 32 -18.05 4.03 10.01
C ARG A 32 -18.62 4.65 8.73
N ARG A 33 -19.14 5.87 8.83
CA ARG A 33 -19.61 6.65 7.68
C ARG A 33 -18.48 6.78 6.65
N SER A 34 -18.73 6.29 5.44
CA SER A 34 -17.83 6.46 4.30
C SER A 34 -18.30 7.63 3.45
N PHE A 35 -17.36 8.51 3.07
CA PHE A 35 -17.67 9.65 2.21
C PHE A 35 -17.31 9.31 0.77
N THR A 36 -18.30 9.29 -0.12
CA THR A 36 -18.07 9.09 -1.57
C THR A 36 -17.33 10.28 -2.17
N ALA A 37 -16.63 10.07 -3.29
CA ALA A 37 -15.90 11.15 -3.97
C ALA A 37 -16.83 12.29 -4.41
N ALA A 38 -18.02 11.96 -4.92
CA ALA A 38 -19.05 12.93 -5.30
C ALA A 38 -19.53 13.76 -4.11
N TYR A 39 -19.77 13.13 -2.95
CA TYR A 39 -20.16 13.85 -1.74
C TYR A 39 -19.06 14.83 -1.30
N ARG A 40 -17.81 14.39 -1.26
CA ARG A 40 -16.67 15.26 -0.89
C ARG A 40 -16.55 16.46 -1.83
N ALA A 41 -16.71 16.26 -3.14
CA ALA A 41 -16.65 17.34 -4.12
C ALA A 41 -17.77 18.36 -3.93
N LYS A 42 -19.01 17.89 -3.70
CA LYS A 42 -20.16 18.77 -3.43
C LYS A 42 -19.93 19.64 -2.19
N VAL A 43 -19.49 19.03 -1.09
CA VAL A 43 -19.25 19.76 0.16
C VAL A 43 -18.09 20.76 0.04
N VAL A 44 -17.01 20.40 -0.68
CA VAL A 44 -15.90 21.33 -0.93
C VAL A 44 -16.39 22.53 -1.76
N ALA A 45 -17.20 22.31 -2.80
CA ALA A 45 -17.77 23.39 -3.60
C ALA A 45 -18.68 24.31 -2.78
N GLU A 46 -19.52 23.74 -1.91
CA GLU A 46 -20.37 24.52 -1.00
C GLU A 46 -19.55 25.31 0.03
N TYR A 47 -18.48 24.72 0.56
CA TYR A 47 -17.56 25.40 1.48
C TYR A 47 -16.80 26.56 0.81
N GLU A 48 -16.42 26.41 -0.46
CA GLU A 48 -15.76 27.45 -1.26
C GLU A 48 -16.73 28.59 -1.60
N ALA A 49 -17.99 28.27 -1.90
CA ALA A 49 -19.05 29.25 -2.21
C ALA A 49 -19.57 30.01 -0.97
N ALA A 50 -19.35 29.48 0.23
CA ALA A 50 -19.82 30.09 1.47
C ALA A 50 -19.07 31.40 1.82
N PRO A 51 -19.80 32.49 2.17
CA PRO A 51 -19.21 33.74 2.66
C PRO A 51 -18.29 33.58 3.88
N HIS A 52 -17.42 34.57 4.12
CA HIS A 52 -16.59 34.61 5.32
C HIS A 52 -17.47 34.58 6.58
N GLY A 53 -17.25 33.58 7.45
CA GLY A 53 -18.04 33.39 8.68
C GLY A 53 -19.11 32.30 8.60
N SER A 54 -19.69 32.00 7.44
CA SER A 54 -20.71 30.94 7.29
C SER A 54 -20.11 29.55 7.00
N LYS A 55 -18.82 29.50 6.65
CA LYS A 55 -18.06 28.25 6.43
C LYS A 55 -18.15 27.28 7.61
N ALA A 56 -18.13 27.79 8.85
CA ALA A 56 -18.27 26.97 10.05
C ALA A 56 -19.70 26.41 10.23
N ALA A 57 -20.73 27.07 9.68
CA ALA A 57 -22.09 26.56 9.70
C ALA A 57 -22.27 25.36 8.75
N VAL A 58 -21.66 25.42 7.57
CA VAL A 58 -21.61 24.30 6.61
C VAL A 58 -20.92 23.09 7.24
N LEU A 59 -19.77 23.30 7.89
CA LEU A 59 -19.03 22.23 8.59
C LEU A 59 -19.86 21.57 9.70
N ARG A 60 -20.58 22.37 10.51
CA ARG A 60 -21.43 21.86 11.58
C ARG A 60 -22.62 21.06 11.05
N ARG A 61 -23.25 21.52 9.96
CA ARG A 61 -24.37 20.80 9.33
C ARG A 61 -23.95 19.45 8.78
N GLU A 62 -22.77 19.36 8.18
CA GLU A 62 -22.26 18.11 7.61
C GLU A 62 -21.56 17.20 8.65
N GLY A 63 -21.29 17.71 9.85
CA GLY A 63 -20.53 17.02 10.90
C GLY A 63 -19.05 16.84 10.55
N LEU A 64 -18.48 17.79 9.80
CA LEU A 64 -17.13 17.72 9.26
C LEU A 64 -16.16 18.64 9.99
N TYR A 65 -14.92 18.16 10.13
CA TYR A 65 -13.84 18.96 10.66
C TYR A 65 -13.13 19.75 9.55
N GLN A 66 -12.61 20.91 9.90
CA GLN A 66 -11.82 21.77 9.01
C GLN A 66 -10.62 21.03 8.38
N SER A 67 -10.05 20.05 9.08
CA SER A 67 -8.99 19.18 8.58
C SER A 67 -9.44 18.33 7.39
N GLN A 68 -10.67 17.80 7.42
CA GLN A 68 -11.21 16.95 6.36
C GLN A 68 -11.46 17.76 5.08
N ILE A 69 -12.04 18.96 5.19
CA ILE A 69 -12.21 19.85 4.03
C ILE A 69 -10.86 20.23 3.43
N ARG A 70 -9.87 20.59 4.26
CA ARG A 70 -8.52 20.88 3.77
C ARG A 70 -7.89 19.68 3.06
N GLU A 71 -8.06 18.47 3.56
CA GLU A 71 -7.58 17.23 2.91
C GLU A 71 -8.27 17.02 1.55
N TRP A 72 -9.58 17.21 1.48
CA TRP A 72 -10.36 17.01 0.25
C TRP A 72 -10.06 18.08 -0.82
N THR A 73 -9.90 19.35 -0.43
CA THR A 73 -9.47 20.42 -1.35
C THR A 73 -8.08 20.14 -1.89
N ARG A 74 -7.14 19.68 -1.05
CA ARG A 74 -5.80 19.28 -1.50
C ARG A 74 -5.85 18.09 -2.47
N ALA A 75 -6.66 17.08 -2.17
CA ALA A 75 -6.84 15.92 -3.05
C ALA A 75 -7.43 16.33 -4.40
N ARG A 76 -8.45 17.20 -4.42
CA ARG A 76 -9.01 17.78 -5.66
C ARG A 76 -7.95 18.54 -6.45
N ASN A 77 -7.21 19.42 -5.79
CA ASN A 77 -6.16 20.21 -6.45
C ASN A 77 -4.99 19.36 -6.95
N ALA A 78 -4.71 18.22 -6.31
CA ALA A 78 -3.74 17.24 -6.81
C ALA A 78 -4.22 16.61 -8.12
N VAL A 79 -5.49 16.18 -8.19
CA VAL A 79 -6.10 15.66 -9.43
C VAL A 79 -6.05 16.72 -10.54
N THR A 80 -6.42 17.96 -10.28
CA THR A 80 -6.38 19.05 -11.27
C THR A 80 -4.96 19.30 -11.80
N ARG A 81 -3.93 19.15 -10.95
CA ARG A 81 -2.52 19.32 -11.33
C ARG A 81 -1.91 18.09 -11.99
N GLY A 82 -2.70 17.04 -12.27
CA GLY A 82 -2.19 15.77 -12.80
C GLY A 82 -1.30 15.01 -11.81
N ALA A 83 -1.27 15.41 -10.54
CA ALA A 83 -0.56 14.70 -9.50
C ALA A 83 -1.42 13.52 -9.03
N SER A 84 -0.91 12.30 -9.23
CA SER A 84 -1.55 11.09 -8.71
C SER A 84 -1.79 11.25 -7.20
N VAL A 85 -3.06 11.18 -6.78
CA VAL A 85 -3.43 11.31 -5.37
C VAL A 85 -2.74 10.18 -4.61
N PRO A 86 -1.92 10.47 -3.58
CA PRO A 86 -1.35 9.42 -2.76
C PRO A 86 -2.51 8.71 -2.06
N ARG A 87 -2.85 7.53 -2.57
CA ARG A 87 -3.77 6.59 -1.94
C ARG A 87 -3.23 6.36 -0.53
N ARG A 88 -4.03 6.69 0.50
CA ARG A 88 -3.65 6.56 1.92
C ARG A 88 -2.83 5.28 2.10
N PRO A 89 -1.60 5.34 2.62
CA PRO A 89 -0.84 4.12 2.85
C PRO A 89 -1.59 3.36 3.94
N HIS A 90 -2.26 2.28 3.55
CA HIS A 90 -2.45 1.18 4.48
C HIS A 90 -1.05 0.84 4.96
N ARG A 91 -0.83 0.92 6.27
CA ARG A 91 0.46 0.69 6.92
C ARG A 91 1.14 -0.54 6.33
N ALA A 92 2.03 -0.30 5.40
CA ALA A 92 2.98 -1.24 4.88
C ALA A 92 4.27 -0.44 4.81
N SER A 93 5.13 -0.78 5.76
CA SER A 93 6.58 -0.62 5.81
C SER A 93 7.23 0.55 5.07
N GLY A 94 8.08 1.27 5.80
CA GLY A 94 8.87 2.37 5.28
C GLY A 94 9.53 2.04 3.94
N ALA A 95 9.34 2.91 2.97
CA ALA A 95 10.22 3.07 1.84
C ALA A 95 10.17 4.55 1.46
N GLY A 96 11.34 5.10 1.23
CA GLY A 96 11.54 6.52 0.98
C GLY A 96 10.63 7.01 -0.14
N LYS A 97 10.36 8.32 -0.11
CA LYS A 97 9.90 9.02 -1.29
C LYS A 97 11.02 8.91 -2.33
N ASP A 98 11.01 7.84 -3.11
CA ASP A 98 11.94 7.68 -4.20
C ASP A 98 11.58 8.74 -5.24
N ASP A 99 12.42 9.77 -5.29
CA ASP A 99 12.29 10.86 -6.24
C ASP A 99 12.25 10.26 -7.65
N PRO A 100 11.15 10.45 -8.41
CA PRO A 100 10.99 9.83 -9.72
C PRO A 100 12.06 10.30 -10.71
N ALA A 101 12.79 11.39 -10.43
CA ALA A 101 13.98 11.78 -11.18
C ALA A 101 15.19 10.87 -10.85
N ARG A 102 15.42 10.56 -9.58
CA ARG A 102 16.50 9.66 -9.12
C ARG A 102 16.31 8.25 -9.64
N LEU A 103 15.09 7.71 -9.53
CA LEU A 103 14.75 6.39 -10.07
C LEU A 103 14.98 6.29 -11.57
N ARG A 104 14.72 7.36 -12.34
CA ARG A 104 15.00 7.37 -13.78
C ARG A 104 16.50 7.42 -14.08
N ALA A 105 17.27 8.20 -13.33
CA ALA A 105 18.72 8.24 -13.47
C ALA A 105 19.36 6.89 -13.13
N GLU A 106 18.89 6.24 -12.06
CA GLU A 106 19.33 4.91 -11.66
C GLU A 106 18.95 3.84 -12.69
N ASN A 107 17.71 3.84 -13.21
CA ASN A 107 17.31 2.94 -14.29
C ASN A 107 18.18 3.11 -15.54
N GLN A 108 18.49 4.35 -15.94
CA GLN A 108 19.38 4.59 -17.08
C GLN A 108 20.80 4.09 -16.82
N ARG A 109 21.32 4.27 -15.60
CA ARG A 109 22.63 3.76 -15.21
C ARG A 109 22.67 2.23 -15.28
N LEU A 110 21.68 1.58 -14.66
CA LEU A 110 21.57 0.12 -14.64
C LEU A 110 21.39 -0.45 -16.05
N ALA A 111 20.60 0.20 -16.91
CA ALA A 111 20.45 -0.20 -18.31
C ALA A 111 21.78 -0.16 -19.08
N ARG A 112 22.64 0.85 -18.83
CA ARG A 112 23.98 0.90 -19.44
C ARG A 112 24.89 -0.20 -18.93
N GLU A 113 24.77 -0.57 -17.66
CA GLU A 113 25.57 -1.65 -17.06
C GLU A 113 25.16 -3.02 -17.61
N LEU A 114 23.86 -3.25 -17.78
CA LEU A 114 23.34 -4.42 -18.48
C LEU A 114 23.79 -4.48 -19.94
N ALA A 115 23.75 -3.37 -20.68
CA ALA A 115 24.23 -3.35 -22.06
C ALA A 115 25.71 -3.73 -22.17
N LYS A 116 26.54 -3.30 -21.20
CA LYS A 116 27.96 -3.69 -21.15
C LYS A 116 28.15 -5.18 -20.87
N SER A 117 27.43 -5.75 -19.90
CA SER A 117 27.54 -7.17 -19.60
C SER A 117 27.05 -8.03 -20.76
N GLN A 118 25.97 -7.63 -21.44
CA GLN A 118 25.49 -8.28 -22.64
C GLN A 118 26.52 -8.23 -23.78
N ALA A 119 27.18 -7.09 -24.00
CA ALA A 119 28.24 -6.98 -25.00
C ALA A 119 29.43 -7.92 -24.71
N VAL A 120 29.81 -8.09 -23.44
CA VAL A 120 30.84 -9.06 -23.04
C VAL A 120 30.41 -10.49 -23.38
N VAL A 121 29.17 -10.87 -23.04
CA VAL A 121 28.62 -12.19 -23.37
C VAL A 121 28.60 -12.42 -24.87
N GLU A 122 28.21 -11.43 -25.68
CA GLU A 122 28.25 -11.52 -27.14
C GLU A 122 29.67 -11.72 -27.68
N ILE A 123 30.66 -10.99 -27.16
CA ILE A 123 32.06 -11.14 -27.58
C ILE A 123 32.55 -12.55 -27.22
N MET A 124 32.23 -13.05 -26.03
CA MET A 124 32.57 -14.42 -25.62
C MET A 124 31.89 -15.47 -26.50
N GLY A 125 30.61 -15.28 -26.84
CA GLY A 125 29.93 -16.15 -27.79
C GLY A 125 30.57 -16.14 -29.18
N LYS A 126 30.99 -14.97 -29.67
CA LYS A 126 31.71 -14.83 -30.94
C LYS A 126 33.08 -15.50 -30.91
N LEU A 127 33.84 -15.36 -29.82
CA LEU A 127 35.14 -16.04 -29.68
C LEU A 127 34.97 -17.56 -29.62
N GLN A 128 33.98 -18.06 -28.89
CA GLN A 128 33.68 -19.48 -28.82
C GLN A 128 33.32 -20.03 -30.21
N GLY A 129 32.43 -19.36 -30.94
CA GLY A 129 32.09 -19.78 -32.31
C GLY A 129 33.29 -19.74 -33.27
N LEU A 130 34.22 -18.80 -33.08
CA LEU A 130 35.45 -18.72 -33.86
C LEU A 130 36.41 -19.87 -33.51
N LEU A 131 36.53 -20.22 -32.23
CA LEU A 131 37.29 -21.38 -31.77
C LEU A 131 36.71 -22.70 -32.30
N GLU A 132 35.39 -22.85 -32.32
CA GLU A 132 34.70 -24.01 -32.91
C GLU A 132 35.00 -24.12 -34.41
N HIS A 133 34.92 -23.01 -35.16
CA HIS A 133 35.23 -22.99 -36.60
C HIS A 133 36.69 -23.34 -36.90
N ILE A 134 37.64 -22.86 -36.08
CA ILE A 134 39.06 -23.25 -36.21
C ILE A 134 39.23 -24.73 -35.89
N SER A 135 38.62 -25.24 -34.82
CA SER A 135 38.68 -26.65 -34.42
C SER A 135 38.16 -27.57 -35.52
N GLU A 136 37.01 -27.25 -36.11
CA GLU A 136 36.40 -28.02 -37.21
C GLU A 136 37.23 -27.95 -38.50
N SER A 137 37.87 -26.80 -38.77
CA SER A 137 38.80 -26.66 -39.89
C SER A 137 40.10 -27.47 -39.69
N THR A 138 40.53 -27.70 -38.44
CA THR A 138 41.73 -28.50 -38.12
C THR A 138 41.47 -30.00 -38.04
N ASP A 139 40.22 -30.45 -37.93
CA ASP A 139 39.84 -31.88 -37.93
C ASP A 139 39.57 -32.40 -39.36
N THR A 140 40.34 -31.92 -40.35
CA THR A 140 40.45 -32.60 -41.64
C THR A 140 41.35 -33.82 -41.41
N PRO A 141 40.83 -35.07 -41.42
CA PRO A 141 41.64 -36.23 -41.16
C PRO A 141 42.71 -36.36 -42.25
N PRO A 142 43.97 -36.74 -41.93
CA PRO A 142 44.90 -37.13 -42.96
C PRO A 142 44.29 -38.30 -43.72
N SER A 143 44.08 -38.13 -45.02
CA SER A 143 43.75 -39.21 -45.96
C SER A 143 44.87 -40.26 -45.89
N SER A 144 44.71 -41.21 -44.98
CA SER A 144 45.46 -42.44 -44.91
C SER A 144 44.68 -43.50 -45.68
N ARG A 145 45.16 -43.84 -46.87
CA ARG A 145 44.95 -45.18 -47.40
C ARG A 145 46.21 -45.67 -48.11
N LYS A 146 46.93 -46.49 -47.36
CA LYS A 146 47.92 -47.51 -47.78
C LYS A 146 47.51 -48.21 -49.09
N ARG A 147 48.46 -48.47 -50.00
CA ARG A 147 49.24 -49.72 -50.10
C ARG A 147 50.30 -49.63 -51.18
#